data_AF-Q5R249-F1
#
_entry.id   AF-Q5R249-F1
#
_cell.length_a   1.000
_cell.length_b   1.000
_cell.length_c   1.000
_cell.angle_alpha   90.00
_cell.angle_beta   90.00
_cell.angle_gamma   90.00
#
_symmetry.space_group_name_H-M   'P 1'
#
loop_
_entity.id
_entity.type
_entity.pdbx_description
1 polymer ?
#
loop_
_entity_poly.entity_id
_entity_poly.type
_entity_poly.pdbx_seq_one_letter_code
_entity_poly.pdbx_strand_id
1 'polypeptide(L)'
;HFHIFDVGGQRDERRKWIQCFNDVTAIIFVTACSSYNMVLREDPTQNRLRESLELFKSIWNNRWLRTISVILFLNKQDLLAEKVLAGKSRLEDYFQEFARYQTPPDAVPDAKDHPEVSRAKYFIRDEFLRISTASGDGKHYCYP
;
A
#
# COMPACT_ATOMS: atom_id res chain seq x y z
N HIS A 1 -18.78 -19.42 -6.59
CA HIS A 1 -18.13 -18.96 -7.82
C HIS A 1 -17.62 -17.55 -7.57
N PHE A 2 -16.33 -17.26 -7.81
CA PHE A 2 -15.74 -15.93 -7.60
C PHE A 2 -15.53 -15.25 -8.95
N HIS A 3 -15.85 -13.97 -9.04
CA HIS A 3 -15.57 -13.14 -10.21
C HIS A 3 -14.55 -12.08 -9.81
N ILE A 4 -13.47 -11.98 -10.57
CA ILE A 4 -12.41 -10.98 -10.36
C ILE A 4 -12.40 -10.07 -11.57
N PHE A 5 -12.45 -8.76 -11.32
CA PHE A 5 -12.34 -7.72 -12.33
C PHE A 5 -11.02 -6.98 -12.11
N ASP A 6 -10.13 -6.99 -13.11
CA ASP A 6 -8.91 -6.20 -13.09
C ASP A 6 -9.18 -4.82 -13.72
N VAL A 7 -8.78 -3.77 -13.03
CA VAL A 7 -9.00 -2.38 -13.44
C VAL A 7 -7.66 -1.65 -13.54
N GLY A 8 -7.49 -0.87 -14.61
CA GLY A 8 -6.25 -0.12 -14.83
C GLY A 8 -5.98 0.88 -13.71
N GLY A 9 -4.79 0.80 -13.09
CA GLY A 9 -4.40 1.67 -11.97
C GLY A 9 -3.78 3.02 -12.35
N GLN A 10 -3.47 3.23 -13.63
CA GLN A 10 -2.91 4.49 -14.15
C GLN A 10 -3.94 5.61 -14.02
N ARG A 11 -3.47 6.84 -13.79
CA ARG A 11 -4.37 7.99 -13.50
C ARG A 11 -5.50 8.17 -14.52
N ASP A 12 -5.23 7.98 -15.81
CA ASP A 12 -6.24 8.14 -16.88
C ASP A 12 -7.29 7.04 -16.90
N GLU A 13 -6.98 5.86 -16.37
CA GLU A 13 -7.89 4.71 -16.33
C GLU A 13 -8.83 4.76 -15.11
N ARG A 14 -8.46 5.48 -14.05
CA ARG A 14 -9.21 5.52 -12.78
C ARG A 14 -10.62 6.07 -12.91
N ARG A 15 -10.91 6.90 -13.92
CA ARG A 15 -12.27 7.42 -14.17
C ARG A 15 -13.26 6.29 -14.51
N LYS A 16 -12.77 5.16 -15.03
CA LYS A 16 -13.59 4.00 -15.42
C LYS A 16 -13.96 3.12 -14.23
N TRP A 17 -13.26 3.25 -13.09
CA TRP A 17 -13.47 2.39 -11.92
C TRP A 17 -14.89 2.41 -11.37
N ILE A 18 -15.61 3.53 -11.53
CA ILE A 18 -17.00 3.64 -11.09
C ILE A 18 -17.93 2.61 -11.76
N GLN A 19 -17.56 2.12 -12.94
CA GLN A 19 -18.29 1.06 -13.65
C GLN A 19 -18.21 -0.29 -12.92
N CYS A 20 -17.22 -0.46 -12.03
CA CYS A 20 -16.97 -1.67 -11.27
C CYS A 20 -17.43 -1.57 -9.81
N PHE A 21 -18.05 -0.47 -9.37
CA PHE A 21 -18.40 -0.26 -7.96
C PHE A 21 -19.74 -0.87 -7.54
N ASN A 22 -20.51 -1.43 -8.47
CA ASN A 22 -21.77 -2.10 -8.14
C ASN A 22 -21.50 -3.55 -7.72
N ASP A 23 -22.09 -3.97 -6.59
CA ASP A 23 -22.10 -5.34 -6.07
C ASP A 23 -20.73 -6.01 -5.85
N VAL A 24 -19.70 -5.22 -5.57
CA VAL A 24 -18.39 -5.77 -5.15
C VAL A 24 -18.45 -6.29 -3.72
N THR A 25 -17.90 -7.49 -3.49
CA THR A 25 -17.81 -8.07 -2.13
C THR A 25 -16.62 -7.52 -1.35
N ALA A 26 -15.49 -7.32 -2.03
CA ALA A 26 -14.25 -6.80 -1.45
C ALA A 26 -13.41 -6.15 -2.56
N ILE A 27 -12.51 -5.27 -2.15
CA ILE A 27 -11.50 -4.68 -3.03
C ILE A 27 -10.18 -5.36 -2.75
N ILE A 28 -9.46 -5.78 -3.79
CA ILE A 28 -8.05 -6.16 -3.68
C ILE A 28 -7.22 -4.96 -4.10
N PHE A 29 -6.56 -4.32 -3.14
CA PHE A 29 -5.66 -3.19 -3.41
C PHE A 29 -4.23 -3.68 -3.46
N VAL A 30 -3.57 -3.56 -4.61
CA VAL A 30 -2.19 -4.02 -4.79
C VAL A 30 -1.24 -2.82 -4.83
N THR A 31 -0.21 -2.83 -3.99
CA THR A 31 0.84 -1.80 -3.98
C THR A 31 2.22 -2.41 -4.22
N ALA A 32 3.06 -1.70 -4.99
CA ALA A 32 4.43 -2.14 -5.27
C ALA A 32 5.41 -1.53 -4.25
N CYS A 33 5.65 -2.23 -3.14
CA CYS A 33 6.41 -1.72 -1.99
C CYS A 33 7.84 -1.31 -2.36
N SER A 34 8.46 -2.03 -3.30
CA SER A 34 9.80 -1.73 -3.80
C SER A 34 9.91 -0.41 -4.60
N SER A 35 8.81 0.29 -4.85
CA SER A 35 8.79 1.55 -5.62
C SER A 35 8.98 2.81 -4.75
N TYR A 36 9.38 2.65 -3.48
CA TYR A 36 9.58 3.77 -2.54
C TYR A 36 10.58 4.83 -3.03
N ASN A 37 11.52 4.47 -3.92
CA ASN A 37 12.52 5.36 -4.50
C ASN A 37 12.26 5.71 -5.97
N MET A 38 11.05 5.48 -6.48
CA MET A 38 10.69 5.68 -7.89
C MET A 38 9.61 6.75 -8.04
N VAL A 39 9.56 7.37 -9.22
CA VAL A 39 8.51 8.33 -9.62
C VAL A 39 7.56 7.73 -10.65
N LEU A 40 6.34 8.26 -10.76
CA LEU A 40 5.36 7.82 -11.77
C LEU A 40 5.89 8.04 -13.18
N ARG A 41 5.37 7.25 -14.15
CA ARG A 41 5.75 7.44 -15.56
C ARG A 41 5.02 8.64 -16.16
N GLU A 42 3.76 8.80 -15.77
CA GLU A 42 2.88 9.91 -16.15
C GLU A 42 3.21 11.22 -15.44
N ASP A 43 3.93 11.17 -14.31
CA ASP A 43 4.28 12.34 -13.49
C ASP A 43 5.62 12.11 -12.76
N PRO A 44 6.75 12.59 -13.31
CA PRO A 44 8.07 12.36 -12.73
C PRO A 44 8.31 13.17 -11.45
N THR A 45 7.37 14.01 -11.01
CA THR A 45 7.47 14.73 -9.73
C THR A 45 6.83 13.95 -8.58
N GLN A 46 6.01 12.93 -8.89
CA GLN A 46 5.26 12.18 -7.90
C GLN A 46 5.92 10.84 -7.58
N ASN A 47 6.22 10.61 -6.30
CA ASN A 47 6.73 9.33 -5.81
C ASN A 47 5.65 8.22 -5.92
N ARG A 48 6.03 7.04 -6.41
CA ARG A 48 5.09 5.94 -6.66
C ARG A 48 4.43 5.38 -5.41
N LEU A 49 5.17 5.23 -4.31
CA LEU A 49 4.61 4.69 -3.08
C LEU A 49 3.70 5.73 -2.40
N ARG A 50 4.07 7.02 -2.45
CA ARG A 50 3.20 8.12 -1.98
C ARG A 50 1.91 8.21 -2.79
N GLU A 51 1.97 8.12 -4.12
CA GLU A 51 0.77 8.02 -4.97
C GLU A 51 -0.10 6.83 -4.57
N SER A 52 0.50 5.68 -4.27
CA SER A 52 -0.24 4.49 -3.85
C SER A 52 -0.96 4.71 -2.51
N LEU A 53 -0.34 5.41 -1.56
CA LEU A 53 -0.97 5.78 -0.28
C LEU A 53 -2.13 6.77 -0.49
N GLU A 54 -1.94 7.78 -1.35
CA GLU A 54 -2.98 8.74 -1.70
C GLU A 54 -4.18 8.07 -2.39
N LEU A 55 -3.90 7.15 -3.32
CA LEU A 55 -4.92 6.36 -4.01
C LEU A 55 -5.68 5.47 -3.02
N PHE A 56 -4.97 4.76 -2.15
CA PHE A 56 -5.59 3.95 -1.10
C PHE A 56 -6.49 4.81 -0.20
N LYS A 57 -6.02 6.00 0.23
CA LYS A 57 -6.83 6.95 1.01
C LYS A 57 -8.08 7.39 0.27
N SER A 58 -8.01 7.60 -1.04
CA SER A 58 -9.17 7.99 -1.85
C SER A 58 -10.21 6.86 -1.94
N ILE A 59 -9.76 5.60 -2.07
CA ILE A 59 -10.63 4.42 -2.10
C ILE A 59 -11.26 4.22 -0.72
N TRP A 60 -10.44 4.23 0.33
CA TRP A 60 -10.86 4.00 1.71
C TRP A 60 -11.94 4.99 2.15
N ASN A 61 -11.81 6.27 1.76
CA ASN A 61 -12.77 7.31 2.12
C ASN A 61 -13.88 7.51 1.08
N ASN A 62 -13.93 6.69 0.02
CA ASN A 62 -14.94 6.84 -1.02
C ASN A 62 -16.33 6.51 -0.46
N ARG A 63 -17.28 7.45 -0.58
CA ARG A 63 -18.66 7.30 -0.08
C ARG A 63 -19.36 6.05 -0.59
N TRP A 64 -19.04 5.61 -1.81
CA TRP A 64 -19.65 4.46 -2.47
C TRP A 64 -19.05 3.13 -1.99
N LEU A 65 -17.90 3.16 -1.31
CA LEU A 65 -17.15 1.99 -0.88
C LEU A 65 -17.08 1.83 0.66
N ARG A 66 -17.82 2.66 1.41
CA ARG A 66 -17.79 2.71 2.89
C ARG A 66 -18.18 1.43 3.62
N THR A 67 -18.75 0.45 2.92
CA THR A 67 -19.11 -0.86 3.49
C THR A 67 -18.28 -1.98 2.86
N ILE A 68 -17.38 -1.65 1.93
CA ILE A 68 -16.59 -2.61 1.18
C ILE A 68 -15.21 -2.70 1.84
N SER A 69 -14.90 -3.90 2.34
CA SER A 69 -13.59 -4.16 2.95
C SER A 69 -12.50 -4.27 1.89
N VAL A 70 -11.27 -3.94 2.27
CA VAL A 70 -10.10 -3.94 1.40
C VAL A 70 -9.14 -5.03 1.85
N ILE A 71 -8.74 -5.91 0.93
CA ILE A 71 -7.61 -6.82 1.07
C ILE A 71 -6.41 -6.12 0.46
N LEU A 72 -5.43 -5.77 1.28
CA LEU A 72 -4.24 -5.03 0.88
C LEU A 72 -3.11 -6.01 0.57
N PHE A 73 -2.67 -6.03 -0.68
CA PHE A 73 -1.50 -6.79 -1.12
C PHE A 73 -0.30 -5.87 -1.20
N LEU A 74 0.58 -6.01 -0.20
CA LEU A 74 1.93 -5.45 -0.21
C LEU A 74 2.81 -6.27 -1.15
N ASN A 75 2.82 -5.92 -2.44
CA ASN A 75 3.49 -6.68 -3.49
C ASN A 75 4.96 -6.25 -3.69
N LYS A 76 5.73 -7.08 -4.40
CA LYS A 76 7.15 -6.90 -4.74
C LYS A 76 8.07 -6.89 -3.50
N GLN A 77 7.79 -7.81 -2.58
CA GLN A 77 8.53 -7.99 -1.33
C GLN A 77 9.98 -8.44 -1.56
N ASP A 78 10.19 -9.27 -2.58
CA ASP A 78 11.47 -9.69 -3.12
C ASP A 78 12.34 -8.49 -3.52
N LEU A 79 11.82 -7.62 -4.39
CA LEU A 79 12.54 -6.43 -4.86
C LEU A 79 12.73 -5.38 -3.76
N LEU A 80 11.82 -5.33 -2.77
CA LEU A 80 12.00 -4.48 -1.60
C LEU A 80 13.19 -4.98 -0.77
N ALA A 81 13.25 -6.28 -0.51
CA ALA A 81 14.35 -6.89 0.23
C ALA A 81 15.69 -6.64 -0.45
N GLU A 82 15.78 -6.88 -1.76
CA GLU A 82 16.99 -6.61 -2.55
C GLU A 82 17.44 -5.14 -2.44
N LYS A 83 16.51 -4.19 -2.58
CA LYS A 83 16.83 -2.76 -2.52
C LYS A 83 17.28 -2.31 -1.13
N VAL A 84 16.61 -2.78 -0.07
CA VAL A 84 16.95 -2.46 1.32
C VAL A 84 18.35 -2.99 1.64
N LEU A 85 18.63 -4.25 1.29
CA LEU A 85 19.92 -4.89 1.56
C LEU A 85 21.06 -4.32 0.71
N ALA A 86 20.78 -3.85 -0.51
CA ALA A 86 21.78 -3.20 -1.34
C ALA A 86 22.26 -1.86 -0.77
N GLY A 87 21.47 -1.19 0.08
CA GLY A 87 21.85 0.05 0.76
C GLY A 87 22.06 1.28 -0.15
N LYS A 88 21.78 1.16 -1.47
CA LYS A 88 22.02 2.23 -2.46
C LYS A 88 20.99 3.35 -2.42
N SER A 89 19.78 3.06 -1.97
CA SER A 89 18.68 4.03 -1.83
C SER A 89 17.98 3.77 -0.52
N ARG A 90 18.23 4.62 0.48
CA ARG A 90 17.69 4.47 1.82
C ARG A 90 16.23 4.89 1.82
N LEU A 91 15.40 4.22 2.62
CA LEU A 91 13.96 4.46 2.60
C LEU A 91 13.61 5.81 3.25
N GLU A 92 14.39 6.22 4.24
CA GLU A 92 14.32 7.51 4.94
C GLU A 92 14.62 8.73 4.07
N ASP A 93 15.32 8.56 2.93
CA ASP A 93 15.53 9.65 1.97
C ASP A 93 14.21 10.05 1.27
N TYR A 94 13.24 9.14 1.24
CA TYR A 94 11.94 9.32 0.59
C TYR A 94 10.78 9.40 1.59
N PHE A 95 10.93 8.75 2.75
CA PHE A 95 9.98 8.67 3.86
C PHE A 95 10.70 8.94 5.18
N GLN A 96 10.88 10.22 5.51
CA GLN A 96 11.69 10.67 6.66
C GLN A 96 11.25 10.04 7.99
N GLU A 97 9.97 9.69 8.11
CA GLU A 97 9.36 9.02 9.25
C GLU A 97 10.01 7.66 9.54
N PHE A 98 10.54 6.99 8.51
CA PHE A 98 11.22 5.70 8.65
C PHE A 98 12.46 5.79 9.53
N ALA A 99 13.17 6.93 9.55
CA ALA A 99 14.36 7.10 10.37
C ALA A 99 14.09 6.87 11.87
N ARG A 100 12.86 7.16 12.33
CA ARG A 100 12.42 6.98 13.72
C ARG A 100 11.54 5.75 13.91
N TYR A 101 11.18 5.06 12.84
CA TYR A 101 10.32 3.90 12.90
C TYR A 101 11.04 2.72 13.56
N GLN A 102 10.35 2.06 14.47
CA GLN A 102 10.79 0.81 15.09
C GLN A 102 9.75 -0.26 14.78
N THR A 103 10.23 -1.47 14.51
CA THR A 103 9.35 -2.62 14.29
C THR A 103 8.49 -2.84 15.54
N PRO A 104 7.15 -3.00 15.39
CA PRO A 104 6.26 -3.25 16.52
C PRO A 104 6.68 -4.48 17.33
N PRO A 105 6.54 -4.49 18.67
CA PRO A 105 6.90 -5.63 19.50
C PRO A 105 6.10 -6.91 19.19
N ASP A 106 4.88 -6.76 18.68
CA ASP A 106 3.97 -7.82 18.26
C ASP A 106 4.16 -8.24 16.79
N ALA A 107 5.15 -7.66 16.11
CA ALA A 107 5.53 -8.09 14.78
C ALA A 107 5.98 -9.56 14.79
N VAL A 108 5.47 -10.32 13.84
CA VAL A 108 5.89 -11.69 13.55
C VAL A 108 6.64 -11.66 12.21
N PRO A 109 7.93 -11.29 12.18
CA PRO A 109 8.71 -11.29 10.94
C PRO A 109 8.91 -12.73 10.45
N ASP A 110 9.09 -12.89 9.13
CA ASP A 110 9.57 -14.17 8.59
C ASP A 110 10.98 -14.41 9.17
N ALA A 111 11.20 -15.60 9.74
CA ALA A 111 12.49 -15.97 10.34
C ALA A 111 13.66 -15.89 9.36
N LYS A 112 13.39 -15.87 8.05
CA LYS A 112 14.39 -15.73 6.98
C LYS A 112 14.68 -14.28 6.61
N ASP A 113 13.83 -13.34 7.00
CA ASP A 113 14.03 -11.93 6.66
C ASP A 113 15.15 -11.32 7.51
N HIS A 114 15.99 -10.51 6.85
CA HIS A 114 16.93 -9.65 7.55
C HIS A 114 16.16 -8.58 8.38
N PRO A 115 16.62 -8.18 9.58
CA PRO A 115 15.90 -7.23 10.43
C PRO A 115 15.51 -5.91 9.75
N GLU A 116 16.41 -5.32 8.96
CA GLU A 116 16.10 -4.10 8.19
C GLU A 116 15.04 -4.32 7.10
N VAL A 117 14.98 -5.52 6.51
CA VAL A 117 13.93 -5.88 5.55
C VAL A 117 12.60 -5.98 6.28
N SER A 118 12.54 -6.69 7.41
CA SER A 118 11.32 -6.76 8.23
C SER A 118 10.87 -5.35 8.64
N ARG A 119 11.78 -4.52 9.14
CA ARG A 119 11.48 -3.14 9.53
C ARG A 119 10.91 -2.32 8.37
N ALA A 120 11.47 -2.43 7.16
CA ALA A 120 10.95 -1.76 5.97
C ALA A 120 9.55 -2.28 5.56
N LYS A 121 9.34 -3.60 5.57
CA LYS A 121 8.03 -4.22 5.27
C LYS A 121 6.95 -3.71 6.22
N TYR A 122 7.24 -3.74 7.51
CA TYR A 122 6.34 -3.31 8.57
C TYR A 122 6.07 -1.80 8.52
N PHE A 123 7.08 -0.98 8.25
CA PHE A 123 6.87 0.45 8.02
C PHE A 123 5.85 0.70 6.91
N ILE A 124 6.07 0.12 5.72
CA ILE A 124 5.19 0.33 4.57
C ILE A 124 3.77 -0.18 4.89
N ARG A 125 3.63 -1.35 5.52
CA ARG A 125 2.33 -1.85 6.00
C ARG A 125 1.63 -0.82 6.89
N ASP A 126 2.34 -0.29 7.88
CA ASP A 126 1.78 0.62 8.86
C ASP A 126 1.40 1.97 8.24
N GLU A 127 2.09 2.44 7.19
CA GLU A 127 1.66 3.61 6.41
C GLU A 127 0.23 3.46 5.87
N PHE A 128 -0.12 2.28 5.33
CA PHE A 128 -1.48 1.99 4.87
C PHE A 128 -2.46 1.79 6.04
N LEU A 129 -2.04 1.11 7.10
CA LEU A 129 -2.91 0.87 8.25
C LEU A 129 -3.29 2.15 8.99
N ARG A 130 -2.38 3.14 9.06
CA ARG A 130 -2.68 4.48 9.59
C ARG A 130 -3.80 5.16 8.83
N ILE A 131 -3.88 4.97 7.51
CA ILE A 131 -4.99 5.50 6.71
C ILE A 131 -6.30 4.78 7.08
N SER A 132 -6.27 3.45 7.18
CA SER A 132 -7.50 2.68 7.43
C SER A 132 -8.06 2.85 8.84
N THR A 133 -7.20 3.10 9.83
CA THR A 133 -7.59 3.25 11.24
C THR A 133 -7.96 4.69 11.61
N ALA A 134 -7.65 5.67 10.77
CA ALA A 134 -8.02 7.07 11.01
C ALA A 134 -9.54 7.33 10.89
N SER A 135 -10.24 6.52 10.08
CA SER A 135 -11.68 6.65 9.83
C SER A 135 -12.45 5.65 10.69
N GLY A 136 -12.62 5.95 11.98
CA GLY A 136 -13.15 5.03 13.00
C GLY A 136 -14.66 4.75 12.97
N ASP A 137 -15.29 4.56 11.80
CA ASP A 137 -16.73 4.21 11.76
C ASP A 137 -17.02 2.71 11.88
N GLY A 138 -15.99 1.86 11.79
CA GLY A 138 -16.07 0.40 12.01
C GLY A 138 -16.87 -0.36 10.96
N LYS A 139 -17.23 0.27 9.84
CA LYS A 139 -18.13 -0.33 8.83
C LYS A 139 -17.43 -1.23 7.82
N HIS A 140 -16.12 -1.10 7.70
CA HIS A 140 -15.29 -1.89 6.80
C HIS A 140 -13.87 -2.00 7.33
N TYR A 141 -13.13 -3.02 6.90
CA TYR A 141 -11.82 -3.36 7.43
C TYR A 141 -10.77 -3.40 6.32
N CYS A 142 -9.52 -3.13 6.70
CA CYS A 142 -8.35 -3.36 5.86
C CYS A 142 -7.66 -4.64 6.37
N TYR A 143 -7.44 -5.60 5.47
CA TYR A 143 -6.73 -6.85 5.73
C TYR A 143 -5.36 -6.78 5.05
N PRO A 144 -4.29 -6.39 5.78
CA PRO A 144 -2.93 -6.21 5.25
C PRO A 144 -2.14 -7.51 5.05
#